data_AF-A0A9K3MX50-F1
#
_entry.id   AF-A0A9K3MX50-F1
#
_cell.length_a   1.000
_cell.length_b   1.000
_cell.length_c   1.000
_cell.angle_alpha   90.00
_cell.angle_beta   90.00
_cell.angle_gamma   90.00
#
_symmetry.space_group_name_H-M   'P 1'
#
loop_
_entity.id
_entity.type
_entity.pdbx_description
1 polymer ?
#
loop_
_entity_poly.entity_id
_entity_poly.type
_entity_poly.pdbx_seq_one_letter_code
_entity_poly.pdbx_strand_id
1 'polypeptide(L)'
;MRPAESDTPPYVARVERLVADDGNNEMMVRVRWYYRPEDTGEGRRVFHGEKEIFLSNDYDMQSTQTIQGKCVIHTLQQYMKLKYVGVDDYFCRYEYDAGERDPQVAAGERFTPKSVTVYCKCNNPYNPDAYMVQCDTCKSCGLQT
;
A
#
# COMPACT_ATOMS: atom_id res chain seq x y z
N MET A 1 1.36 10.26 -9.44
CA MET A 1 1.88 11.65 -9.40
C MET A 1 3.31 11.61 -9.85
N ARG A 2 3.73 12.61 -10.64
CA ARG A 2 5.05 12.63 -11.26
C ARG A 2 6.13 12.69 -10.16
N PRO A 3 7.10 11.76 -10.15
CA PRO A 3 8.24 11.84 -9.24
C PRO A 3 9.24 12.90 -9.68
N ALA A 4 10.12 13.30 -8.76
CA ALA A 4 11.20 14.24 -9.08
C ALA A 4 12.24 13.62 -10.03
N GLU A 5 12.54 12.33 -9.83
CA GLU A 5 13.48 11.55 -10.65
C GLU A 5 12.71 10.76 -11.72
N SER A 6 13.27 10.68 -12.94
CA SER A 6 12.58 10.08 -14.10
C SER A 6 12.42 8.56 -14.03
N ASP A 7 13.29 7.88 -13.30
CA ASP A 7 13.35 6.41 -13.25
C ASP A 7 12.53 5.83 -12.10
N THR A 8 11.95 6.70 -11.25
CA THR A 8 11.06 6.29 -10.16
C THR A 8 9.66 6.04 -10.71
N PRO A 9 8.97 4.96 -10.29
CA PRO A 9 7.55 4.79 -10.59
C PRO A 9 6.72 5.97 -10.06
N PRO A 10 5.60 6.32 -10.72
CA PRO A 10 4.69 7.33 -10.22
C PRO A 10 4.26 7.08 -8.76
N TYR A 11 4.27 8.15 -7.96
CA TYR A 11 3.73 8.11 -6.59
C TYR A 11 2.21 7.93 -6.62
N VAL A 12 1.69 7.19 -5.65
CA VAL A 12 0.24 6.98 -5.50
C VAL A 12 -0.24 7.80 -4.31
N ALA A 13 -1.35 8.50 -4.47
CA ALA A 13 -1.90 9.35 -3.41
C ALA A 13 -3.42 9.38 -3.46
N ARG A 14 -4.04 9.56 -2.30
CA ARG A 14 -5.45 9.88 -2.17
C ARG A 14 -5.62 11.40 -2.23
N VAL A 15 -6.50 11.89 -3.09
CA VAL A 15 -6.90 13.29 -3.10
C VAL A 15 -7.86 13.54 -1.94
N GLU A 16 -7.47 14.40 -1.00
CA GLU A 16 -8.30 14.79 0.14
C GLU A 16 -9.18 16.00 -0.19
N ARG A 17 -8.59 17.02 -0.83
CA ARG A 17 -9.30 18.24 -1.22
C ARG A 17 -8.53 18.99 -2.30
N LEU A 18 -9.28 19.62 -3.21
CA LEU A 18 -8.75 20.60 -4.14
C LEU A 18 -8.84 22.02 -3.56
N VAL A 19 -7.78 22.80 -3.71
CA VAL A 19 -7.65 24.14 -3.14
C VAL A 19 -7.30 25.10 -4.27
N ALA A 20 -8.10 26.15 -4.46
CA ALA A 20 -7.75 27.24 -5.35
C ALA A 20 -6.73 28.16 -4.66
N ASP A 21 -5.64 28.52 -5.35
CA ASP A 21 -4.74 29.57 -4.91
C ASP A 21 -5.17 30.91 -5.53
N ASP A 22 -5.84 31.73 -4.71
CA ASP A 22 -6.37 33.04 -5.10
C ASP A 22 -5.26 34.04 -5.52
N GLY A 23 -3.99 33.76 -5.19
CA GLY A 23 -2.86 34.62 -5.52
C GLY A 23 -2.27 34.41 -6.92
N ASN A 24 -2.33 33.19 -7.45
CA ASN A 24 -1.60 32.82 -8.67
C ASN A 24 -2.45 32.08 -9.73
N ASN A 25 -3.76 31.96 -9.51
CA ASN A 25 -4.69 31.21 -10.37
C ASN A 25 -4.24 29.75 -10.60
N GLU A 26 -3.46 29.20 -9.66
CA GLU A 26 -3.00 27.81 -9.68
C GLU A 26 -3.92 26.96 -8.79
N MET A 27 -4.19 25.73 -9.23
CA MET A 27 -5.00 24.79 -8.47
C MET A 27 -4.08 23.81 -7.76
N MET A 28 -4.17 23.81 -6.43
CA MET A 28 -3.42 22.93 -5.55
C MET A 28 -4.29 21.76 -5.09
N VAL A 29 -3.65 20.69 -4.66
CA VAL A 29 -4.32 19.50 -4.15
C VAL A 29 -3.69 19.07 -2.83
N ARG A 30 -4.52 18.93 -1.80
CA ARG A 30 -4.14 18.24 -0.57
C ARG A 30 -4.21 16.74 -0.82
N VAL A 31 -3.11 16.05 -0.61
CA VAL A 31 -3.00 14.61 -0.81
C VAL A 31 -2.61 13.90 0.47
N ARG A 32 -2.96 12.61 0.54
CA ARG A 32 -2.49 11.64 1.53
C ARG A 32 -1.74 10.53 0.81
N TRP A 33 -0.49 10.28 1.17
CA TRP A 33 0.38 9.39 0.40
C TRP A 33 0.05 7.91 0.60
N TYR A 34 0.32 7.14 -0.45
CA TYR A 34 0.45 5.69 -0.37
C TYR A 34 1.91 5.31 -0.59
N TYR A 35 2.45 4.48 0.30
CA TYR A 35 3.82 3.99 0.24
C TYR A 35 3.85 2.61 -0.41
N ARG A 36 4.85 2.36 -1.27
CA ARG A 36 5.17 1.00 -1.69
C ARG A 36 5.96 0.32 -0.57
N PRO A 37 5.96 -1.02 -0.51
CA PRO A 37 6.79 -1.75 0.45
C PRO A 37 8.27 -1.34 0.46
N GLU A 38 8.84 -1.08 -0.71
CA GLU A 38 10.24 -0.64 -0.87
C GLU A 38 10.52 0.73 -0.25
N ASP A 39 9.50 1.60 -0.19
CA ASP A 39 9.64 2.98 0.31
C ASP A 39 9.50 3.06 1.83
N THR A 40 9.18 1.94 2.49
CA THR A 40 9.04 1.89 3.95
C THR A 40 10.39 1.59 4.63
N GLY A 41 10.52 1.99 5.90
CA GLY A 41 11.74 1.71 6.67
C GLY A 41 12.05 0.21 6.87
N GLU A 42 11.04 -0.66 6.66
CA GLU A 42 11.13 -2.11 6.82
C GLU A 42 11.36 -2.85 5.48
N GLY A 43 11.16 -2.17 4.35
CA GLY A 43 11.29 -2.74 3.02
C GLY A 43 10.24 -3.81 2.67
N ARG A 44 10.40 -4.39 1.48
CA ARG A 44 9.51 -5.44 0.98
C ARG A 44 9.77 -6.78 1.67
N ARG A 45 8.69 -7.41 2.13
CA ARG A 45 8.67 -8.76 2.69
C ARG A 45 8.02 -9.72 1.69
N VAL A 46 8.27 -11.02 1.87
CA VAL A 46 7.80 -12.09 0.97
C VAL A 46 6.27 -12.18 0.83
N PHE A 47 5.54 -11.70 1.84
CA PHE A 47 4.08 -11.71 1.81
C PHE A 47 3.47 -10.46 1.18
N HIS A 48 4.29 -9.46 0.82
CA HIS A 48 3.81 -8.27 0.15
C HIS A 48 3.56 -8.56 -1.33
N GLY A 49 2.36 -8.23 -1.81
CA GLY A 49 2.01 -8.36 -3.23
C GLY A 49 2.68 -7.30 -4.10
N GLU A 50 2.82 -7.56 -5.39
CA GLU A 50 3.43 -6.67 -6.38
C GLU A 50 2.66 -5.33 -6.45
N LYS A 51 1.33 -5.39 -6.43
CA LYS A 51 0.41 -4.24 -6.46
C LYS A 51 0.06 -3.70 -5.07
N GLU A 52 0.75 -4.13 -4.02
CA GLU A 52 0.47 -3.72 -2.65
C GLU A 52 1.04 -2.32 -2.37
N ILE A 53 0.23 -1.47 -1.75
CA ILE A 53 0.59 -0.14 -1.25
C ILE A 53 -0.07 0.10 0.11
N PHE A 54 0.47 1.03 0.89
CA PHE A 54 0.05 1.28 2.28
C PHE A 54 -0.40 2.73 2.45
N LEU A 55 -1.58 2.93 3.01
CA LEU A 55 -2.09 4.27 3.29
C LEU A 55 -1.29 4.88 4.45
N SER A 56 -0.54 5.97 4.23
CA SER A 56 0.26 6.56 5.30
C SER A 56 -0.52 7.56 6.15
N ASN A 57 0.05 8.05 7.24
CA ASN A 57 -0.37 9.29 7.91
C ASN A 57 0.30 10.56 7.33
N ASP A 58 1.04 10.43 6.23
CA ASP A 58 1.74 11.54 5.58
C ASP A 58 0.82 12.29 4.60
N TYR A 59 0.77 13.62 4.77
CA TYR A 59 -0.06 14.52 3.98
C TYR A 59 0.78 15.64 3.39
N ASP A 60 0.45 16.04 2.19
CA ASP A 60 1.18 17.09 1.49
C ASP A 60 0.27 17.96 0.62
N MET A 61 0.77 19.12 0.22
CA MET A 61 0.17 20.03 -0.74
C MET A 61 0.98 19.99 -2.04
N GLN A 62 0.34 19.59 -3.12
CA GLN A 62 0.98 19.44 -4.43
C GLN A 62 0.25 20.26 -5.49
N SER A 63 0.96 20.69 -6.54
CA SER A 63 0.31 21.26 -7.71
C SER A 63 -0.48 20.18 -8.44
N THR A 64 -1.69 20.49 -8.91
CA THR A 64 -2.50 19.55 -9.70
C THR A 64 -1.81 19.10 -10.99
N GLN A 65 -0.83 19.87 -11.49
CA GLN A 65 -0.03 19.54 -12.68
C GLN A 65 0.88 18.31 -12.49
N THR A 66 1.07 17.88 -11.24
CA THR A 66 1.82 16.65 -10.91
C THR A 66 0.97 15.38 -11.08
N ILE A 67 -0.35 15.49 -11.23
CA ILE A 67 -1.25 14.35 -11.43
C ILE A 67 -1.06 13.80 -12.85
N GLN A 68 -0.67 12.53 -12.94
CA GLN A 68 -0.44 11.86 -14.23
C GLN A 68 -1.65 11.06 -14.71
N GLY A 69 -2.52 10.63 -13.79
CA GLY A 69 -3.65 9.76 -14.11
C GLY A 69 -4.37 9.30 -12.85
N LYS A 70 -5.52 8.67 -13.05
CA LYS A 70 -6.32 8.04 -11.99
C LYS A 70 -5.94 6.58 -11.86
N CYS A 71 -5.82 6.08 -10.63
CA CYS A 71 -5.70 4.66 -10.32
C CYS A 71 -6.83 4.21 -9.39
N VAL A 72 -6.94 2.89 -9.18
CA VAL A 72 -7.93 2.29 -8.28
C VAL A 72 -7.21 1.49 -7.19
N ILE A 73 -7.58 1.75 -5.94
CA ILE A 73 -7.01 1.08 -4.77
C ILE A 73 -8.13 0.26 -4.14
N HIS A 74 -7.97 -1.05 -4.21
CA HIS A 74 -8.93 -2.02 -3.71
C HIS A 74 -8.61 -2.41 -2.27
N THR A 75 -9.63 -2.86 -1.53
CA THR A 75 -9.36 -3.73 -0.37
C THR A 75 -8.78 -5.06 -0.87
N LEU A 76 -8.02 -5.78 -0.05
CA LEU A 76 -7.49 -7.10 -0.42
C LEU A 76 -8.61 -8.04 -0.92
N GLN A 77 -9.78 -8.03 -0.26
CA GLN A 77 -10.91 -8.88 -0.64
C GLN A 77 -11.48 -8.53 -2.02
N GLN A 78 -11.52 -7.24 -2.38
CA GLN A 78 -11.96 -6.80 -3.71
C GLN A 78 -10.93 -7.15 -4.77
N TYR A 79 -9.64 -6.92 -4.48
CA TYR A 79 -8.53 -7.22 -5.37
C TYR A 79 -8.49 -8.71 -5.75
N MET A 80 -8.63 -9.61 -4.76
CA MET A 80 -8.65 -11.06 -4.99
C MET A 80 -9.83 -11.55 -5.84
N LYS A 81 -10.87 -10.73 -6.04
CA LYS A 81 -12.02 -11.05 -6.89
C LYS A 81 -11.88 -10.52 -8.32
N LEU A 82 -10.82 -9.76 -8.61
CA LEU A 82 -10.59 -9.25 -9.96
C LEU A 82 -10.28 -10.41 -10.91
N LYS A 83 -10.98 -10.44 -12.04
CA LYS A 83 -10.69 -11.41 -13.11
C LYS A 83 -9.38 -11.11 -13.82
N TYR A 84 -9.04 -9.82 -13.92
CA TYR A 84 -7.81 -9.31 -14.50
C TYR A 84 -7.35 -8.12 -13.65
N VAL A 85 -6.07 -8.08 -13.33
CA VAL A 85 -5.43 -6.96 -12.62
C VAL A 85 -4.87 -6.01 -13.68
N GLY A 86 -5.38 -4.78 -13.72
CA GLY A 86 -4.90 -3.73 -14.61
C GLY A 86 -3.58 -3.10 -14.15
N VAL A 87 -2.98 -2.29 -15.03
CA VAL A 87 -1.75 -1.55 -14.71
C VAL A 87 -1.96 -0.54 -13.57
N ASP A 88 -3.16 0.05 -13.51
CA ASP A 88 -3.57 1.06 -12.53
C ASP A 88 -4.38 0.49 -11.35
N ASP A 89 -4.46 -0.84 -11.22
CA ASP A 89 -5.06 -1.50 -10.07
C ASP A 89 -4.02 -1.76 -8.99
N TYR A 90 -4.34 -1.35 -7.77
CA TYR A 90 -3.56 -1.55 -6.56
C TYR A 90 -4.43 -2.12 -5.46
N PHE A 91 -3.83 -2.64 -4.40
CA PHE A 91 -4.57 -2.96 -3.18
C PHE A 91 -3.86 -2.48 -1.93
N CYS A 92 -4.68 -2.21 -0.91
CA CYS A 92 -4.21 -1.76 0.39
C CYS A 92 -4.95 -2.55 1.48
N ARG A 93 -4.18 -3.09 2.42
CA ARG A 93 -4.71 -3.78 3.62
C ARG A 93 -4.08 -3.31 4.93
N TYR A 94 -3.12 -2.39 4.83
CA TYR A 94 -2.44 -1.80 5.97
C TYR A 94 -2.44 -0.27 5.89
N GLU A 95 -2.54 0.36 7.05
CA GLU A 95 -2.06 1.73 7.24
C GLU A 95 -0.60 1.71 7.71
N TYR A 96 0.17 2.72 7.34
CA TYR A 96 1.59 2.87 7.66
C TYR A 96 1.86 4.19 8.38
N ASP A 97 2.60 4.14 9.48
CA ASP A 97 3.11 5.33 10.16
C ASP A 97 4.45 5.77 9.53
N ALA A 98 4.37 6.81 8.69
CA ALA A 98 5.48 7.43 7.98
C ALA A 98 6.25 8.45 8.84
N GLY A 99 5.95 8.56 10.14
CA GLY A 99 6.71 9.40 11.07
C GLY A 99 8.20 9.09 11.10
N GLU A 100 8.98 9.95 11.76
CA GLU A 100 10.45 9.88 11.76
C GLU A 100 10.98 8.47 12.06
N ARG A 101 12.08 8.09 11.41
CA ARG A 101 12.72 6.78 11.58
C ARG A 101 13.35 6.67 12.96
N ASP A 102 12.54 6.26 13.94
CA ASP A 102 12.97 5.91 15.27
C ASP A 102 13.47 4.45 15.28
N PRO A 103 14.78 4.21 15.51
CA PRO A 103 15.35 2.87 15.58
C PRO A 103 14.79 1.99 16.70
N GLN A 104 14.09 2.57 17.68
CA GLN A 104 13.50 1.85 18.80
C GLN A 104 12.12 1.25 18.45
N VAL A 105 11.48 1.70 17.37
CA VAL A 105 10.21 1.14 16.93
C VAL A 105 10.46 -0.21 16.27
N ALA A 106 9.95 -1.28 16.88
CA ALA A 106 10.10 -2.63 16.37
C ALA A 106 9.43 -2.79 14.99
N ALA A 107 9.97 -3.69 14.18
CA ALA A 107 9.44 -3.98 12.86
C ALA A 107 7.99 -4.50 12.96
N GLY A 108 7.08 -3.91 12.19
CA GLY A 108 5.64 -4.20 12.22
C GLY A 108 4.84 -3.25 13.11
N GLU A 109 5.44 -2.54 14.05
CA GLU A 109 4.71 -1.63 14.95
C GLU A 109 4.17 -0.40 14.23
N ARG A 110 4.75 -0.05 13.08
CA ARG A 110 4.31 1.04 12.20
C ARG A 110 3.13 0.68 11.33
N PHE A 111 2.69 -0.58 11.36
CA PHE A 111 1.61 -1.06 10.52
C PHE A 111 0.34 -1.31 11.34
N THR A 112 -0.80 -0.91 10.78
CA THR A 112 -2.13 -1.20 11.32
C THR A 112 -2.94 -1.97 10.28
N PRO A 113 -3.57 -3.11 10.63
CA PRO A 113 -3.65 -3.71 11.96
C PRO A 113 -2.35 -4.42 12.39
N LYS A 114 -2.07 -4.42 13.70
CA LYS A 114 -0.91 -5.10 14.29
C LYS A 114 -0.99 -6.63 14.23
N SER A 115 -2.21 -7.16 14.27
CA SER A 115 -2.49 -8.59 14.20
C SER A 115 -3.16 -8.92 12.88
N VAL A 116 -2.61 -9.90 12.17
CA VAL A 116 -3.14 -10.38 10.90
C VAL A 116 -3.22 -11.90 10.88
N THR A 117 -4.18 -12.40 10.11
CA THR A 117 -4.29 -13.84 9.86
C THR A 117 -3.07 -14.31 9.07
N VAL A 118 -2.39 -15.31 9.61
CA VAL A 118 -1.27 -15.97 8.96
C VAL A 118 -1.68 -17.36 8.51
N TYR A 119 -0.96 -17.87 7.52
CA TYR A 119 -1.25 -19.15 6.90
C TYR A 119 0.03 -19.97 6.73
N CYS A 120 -0.16 -21.27 6.49
CA CYS A 120 0.90 -22.22 6.21
C CYS A 120 1.86 -22.39 7.40
N LYS A 121 2.84 -23.28 7.24
CA LYS A 121 3.93 -23.48 8.21
C LYS A 121 4.84 -22.26 8.36
N CYS A 122 4.88 -21.38 7.36
CA CYS A 122 5.74 -20.20 7.37
C CYS A 122 5.18 -19.04 8.21
N ASN A 123 3.94 -19.15 8.73
CA ASN A 123 3.29 -18.13 9.55
C ASN A 123 3.34 -16.73 8.91
N ASN A 124 3.15 -16.66 7.59
CA ASN A 124 3.09 -15.40 6.87
C ASN A 124 1.65 -15.03 6.49
N PRO A 125 1.33 -13.73 6.39
CA PRO A 125 0.12 -13.27 5.74
C PRO A 125 0.01 -13.79 4.30
N TYR A 126 -1.22 -13.90 3.81
CA TYR A 126 -1.46 -14.33 2.43
C TYR A 126 -0.88 -13.34 1.42
N ASN A 127 -0.14 -13.82 0.42
CA ASN A 127 0.28 -13.01 -0.73
C ASN A 127 -0.65 -13.33 -1.92
N PRO A 128 -1.39 -12.36 -2.49
CA PRO A 128 -2.32 -12.60 -3.59
C PRO A 128 -1.63 -13.07 -4.89
N ASP A 129 -0.32 -12.84 -5.02
CA ASP A 129 0.45 -13.27 -6.21
C ASP A 129 1.01 -14.69 -6.03
N ALA A 130 0.91 -15.26 -4.82
CA ALA A 130 1.37 -16.61 -4.52
C ALA A 130 0.22 -17.62 -4.61
N TYR A 131 0.51 -18.76 -5.27
CA TYR A 131 -0.41 -19.89 -5.29
C TYR A 131 -0.48 -20.56 -3.90
N MET A 132 -1.68 -20.77 -3.39
CA MET A 132 -1.93 -21.49 -2.15
C MET A 132 -3.02 -22.54 -2.33
N VAL A 133 -2.80 -23.70 -1.72
CA VAL A 133 -3.77 -24.79 -1.62
C VAL A 133 -4.18 -24.98 -0.17
N GLN A 134 -5.48 -25.20 0.04
CA GLN A 134 -6.03 -25.50 1.36
C GLN A 134 -6.00 -27.01 1.59
N CYS A 135 -5.48 -27.44 2.74
CA CYS A 135 -5.57 -28.83 3.15
C CYS A 135 -6.98 -29.15 3.66
N ASP A 136 -7.60 -30.20 3.11
CA ASP A 136 -8.95 -30.64 3.49
C ASP A 136 -9.06 -31.09 4.95
N THR A 137 -7.96 -31.56 5.53
CA THR A 137 -7.89 -32.02 6.92
C THR A 137 -7.74 -30.85 7.90
N CYS A 138 -6.78 -29.97 7.66
CA CYS A 138 -6.50 -28.90 8.62
C CYS A 138 -7.59 -27.83 8.60
N LYS A 139 -8.19 -27.54 7.43
CA LYS A 139 -9.18 -26.47 7.14
C LYS A 139 -8.76 -25.04 7.54
N SER A 140 -7.78 -24.89 8.43
CA SER A 140 -6.85 -23.79 8.61
C SER A 140 -5.45 -24.33 8.29
N CYS A 141 -4.67 -23.66 7.42
CA CYS A 141 -3.33 -24.14 7.10
C CYS A 141 -2.40 -24.02 8.34
N GLY A 142 -2.29 -25.08 9.13
CA GLY A 142 -1.32 -25.23 10.24
C GLY A 142 -1.08 -26.72 10.50
N LEU A 143 0.18 -27.15 10.44
CA LEU A 143 0.56 -28.56 10.56
C LEU A 143 0.87 -28.89 12.01
N GLN A 144 0.27 -29.99 12.48
CA GLN A 144 0.84 -30.80 13.54
C GLN A 144 2.19 -31.36 13.05
N THR A 145 3.21 -31.18 13.87
CA THR A 145 4.30 -32.15 14.04
C THR A 145 4.56 -32.26 15.52
#